data_AF-A0A2G8YAX9-F1
#
_entry.id   AF-A0A2G8YAX9-F1
#
_cell.length_a   1.000
_cell.length_b   1.000
_cell.length_c   1.000
_cell.angle_alpha   90.00
_cell.angle_beta   90.00
_cell.angle_gamma   90.00
#
_symmetry.space_group_name_H-M   'P 1'
#
loop_
_entity.id
_entity.type
_entity.pdbx_description
1 polymer ?
#
loop_
_entity_poly.entity_id
_entity_poly.type
_entity_poly.pdbx_seq_one_letter_code
_entity_poly.pdbx_strand_id
1 'polypeptide(L)'
;ETLEERESGQTQKVLSEQLEAVRQAVPEADAWKSIVIAYEPVWAIGTGKTATAALAQETHRDIRNWLAQAVSPKVAEATRVIYGGSVKGSNAKELFEGEDVDGFLVGGASLTGDFVSIIDAAKQQA
;
A
#
# COMPACT_ATOMS: atom_id res chain seq x y z
N GLU A 1 3.09 7.12 7.28
CA GLU A 1 4.17 7.91 7.93
C GLU A 1 4.41 9.24 7.20
N THR A 2 4.92 10.25 7.91
CA THR A 2 5.40 11.55 7.40
C THR A 2 6.83 11.45 6.89
N LEU A 3 7.34 12.49 6.21
CA LEU A 3 8.73 12.51 5.76
C LEU A 3 9.71 12.43 6.95
N GLU A 4 9.44 13.16 8.02
CA GLU A 4 10.26 13.17 9.23
C GLU A 4 10.29 11.80 9.92
N GLU A 5 9.12 11.15 10.05
CA GLU A 5 9.04 9.79 10.59
C GLU A 5 9.85 8.81 9.74
N ARG A 6 9.82 8.96 8.41
CA ARG A 6 10.61 8.13 7.52
C ARG A 6 12.11 8.37 7.64
N GLU A 7 12.54 9.63 7.61
CA GLU A 7 13.95 10.01 7.72
C GLU A 7 14.55 9.66 9.10
N SER A 8 13.71 9.56 10.13
CA SER A 8 14.10 9.09 11.46
C SER A 8 13.97 7.57 11.66
N GLY A 9 13.65 6.80 10.62
CA GLY A 9 13.55 5.34 10.70
C GLY A 9 12.33 4.81 11.46
N GLN A 10 11.28 5.63 11.61
CA GLN A 10 10.07 5.30 12.38
C GLN A 10 8.93 4.71 11.54
N THR A 11 9.12 4.50 10.22
CA THR A 11 8.08 3.99 9.31
C THR A 11 7.36 2.76 9.88
N GLN A 12 8.10 1.72 10.28
CA GLN A 12 7.50 0.49 10.79
C GLN A 12 6.69 0.72 12.08
N LYS A 13 7.20 1.56 12.98
CA LYS A 13 6.51 1.92 14.23
C LYS A 13 5.17 2.58 13.93
N VAL A 14 5.18 3.61 13.09
CA VAL A 14 3.96 4.35 12.72
C VAL A 14 2.93 3.43 12.05
N LEU A 15 3.35 2.61 11.10
CA LEU A 15 2.44 1.71 10.39
C LEU A 15 1.86 0.64 11.32
N SER A 16 2.68 0.04 12.18
CA SER A 16 2.21 -0.97 13.14
C SER A 16 1.24 -0.40 14.17
N GLU A 17 1.45 0.82 14.66
CA GLU A 17 0.51 1.51 15.57
C GLU A 17 -0.85 1.75 14.88
N GLN A 18 -0.83 2.16 13.61
CA GLN A 18 -2.06 2.37 12.83
C GLN A 18 -2.80 1.06 12.56
N LEU A 19 -2.09 0.01 12.17
CA LEU A 19 -2.66 -1.31 11.91
C LEU A 19 -3.20 -1.97 13.19
N GLU A 20 -2.52 -1.78 14.32
CA GLU A 20 -2.95 -2.31 15.62
C GLU A 20 -4.30 -1.72 16.06
N ALA A 21 -4.51 -0.42 15.84
CA ALA A 21 -5.80 0.21 16.11
C ALA A 21 -6.94 -0.43 15.29
N VAL A 22 -6.68 -0.76 14.01
CA VAL A 22 -7.66 -1.46 13.15
C VAL A 22 -7.93 -2.87 13.66
N ARG A 23 -6.88 -3.62 14.04
CA ARG A 23 -7.03 -4.98 14.58
C ARG A 23 -7.83 -5.02 15.89
N GLN A 24 -7.67 -4.04 16.76
CA GLN A 24 -8.48 -3.93 17.98
C GLN A 24 -9.95 -3.64 17.67
N ALA A 25 -10.22 -2.86 16.62
CA ALA A 25 -11.58 -2.57 16.17
C ALA A 25 -12.23 -3.71 15.36
N VAL A 26 -11.41 -4.57 14.74
CA VAL A 26 -11.84 -5.71 13.90
C VAL A 26 -11.18 -7.00 14.41
N PRO A 27 -11.62 -7.52 15.57
CA PRO A 27 -10.98 -8.66 16.21
C PRO A 27 -11.23 -9.99 15.47
N GLU A 28 -12.32 -10.11 14.72
CA GLU A 28 -12.63 -11.33 13.96
C GLU A 28 -11.80 -11.43 12.69
N ALA A 29 -10.95 -12.46 12.60
CA ALA A 29 -10.12 -12.71 11.41
C ALA A 29 -10.93 -12.81 10.09
N ASP A 30 -12.17 -13.30 10.15
CA ASP A 30 -13.01 -13.43 8.95
C ASP A 30 -13.48 -12.08 8.39
N ALA A 31 -13.56 -11.02 9.21
CA ALA A 31 -13.92 -9.69 8.75
C ALA A 31 -12.86 -9.06 7.85
N TRP A 32 -11.59 -9.47 8.00
CA TRP A 32 -10.47 -9.02 7.18
C TRP A 32 -10.60 -9.37 5.70
N LYS A 33 -11.44 -10.35 5.34
CA LYS A 33 -11.78 -10.65 3.92
C LYS A 33 -12.40 -9.47 3.18
N SER A 34 -12.98 -8.52 3.92
CA SER A 34 -13.60 -7.31 3.36
C SER A 34 -12.70 -6.07 3.48
N ILE A 35 -11.48 -6.22 3.98
CA ILE A 35 -10.53 -5.12 4.17
C ILE A 35 -9.55 -5.06 2.99
N VAL A 36 -9.26 -3.85 2.55
CA VAL A 36 -8.13 -3.52 1.68
C VAL A 36 -7.30 -2.48 2.41
N ILE A 37 -5.99 -2.72 2.53
CA ILE A 37 -5.07 -1.76 3.12
C ILE A 37 -4.48 -0.93 1.99
N ALA A 38 -4.58 0.39 2.09
CA ALA A 38 -3.88 1.32 1.21
C ALA A 38 -2.69 1.91 1.95
N TYR A 39 -1.46 1.53 1.57
CA TYR A 39 -0.26 2.19 2.07
C TYR A 39 -0.04 3.47 1.27
N GLU A 40 -0.18 4.62 1.93
CA GLU A 40 0.00 5.92 1.31
C GLU A 40 0.97 6.77 2.15
N PRO A 41 2.28 6.82 1.82
CA PRO A 41 3.23 7.68 2.51
C PRO A 41 2.79 9.14 2.39
N VAL A 42 2.64 9.84 3.51
CA VAL A 42 2.08 11.20 3.54
C VAL A 42 2.89 12.16 2.67
N TRP A 43 4.21 11.96 2.63
CA TRP A 43 5.13 12.76 1.83
C TRP A 43 5.00 12.55 0.30
N ALA A 44 4.28 11.51 -0.14
CA ALA A 44 3.95 11.24 -1.54
C ALA A 44 2.55 11.71 -1.96
N ILE A 45 1.72 12.19 -1.03
CA ILE A 45 0.33 12.61 -1.29
C ILE A 45 0.31 14.00 -1.92
N GLY A 46 -0.08 14.09 -3.20
CA GLY A 46 -0.27 15.37 -3.89
C GLY A 46 1.02 16.20 -4.11
N THR A 47 2.19 15.67 -3.73
CA THR A 47 3.48 16.37 -3.87
C THR A 47 4.13 16.14 -5.23
N GLY A 48 3.64 15.16 -5.99
CA GLY A 48 4.29 14.67 -7.22
C GLY A 48 5.51 13.81 -6.95
N LYS A 49 5.96 13.68 -5.69
CA LYS A 49 6.98 12.72 -5.27
C LYS A 49 6.33 11.36 -5.09
N THR A 50 6.96 10.32 -5.62
CA THR A 50 6.49 8.93 -5.52
C THR A 50 7.55 8.12 -4.77
N ALA A 51 7.14 7.11 -4.01
CA ALA A 51 8.08 6.10 -3.55
C ALA A 51 8.74 5.40 -4.73
N THR A 52 9.97 4.95 -4.57
CA THR A 52 10.57 4.01 -5.54
C THR A 52 9.83 2.67 -5.45
N ALA A 53 9.82 1.88 -6.53
CA ALA A 53 9.19 0.56 -6.52
C ALA A 53 9.76 -0.35 -5.43
N ALA A 54 11.09 -0.35 -5.27
CA ALA A 54 11.76 -1.08 -4.19
C ALA A 54 11.25 -0.67 -2.80
N LEU A 55 10.95 0.62 -2.62
CA LEU A 55 10.47 1.11 -1.35
C LEU A 55 9.02 0.72 -1.07
N ALA A 56 8.15 0.86 -2.08
CA ALA A 56 6.76 0.43 -1.98
C ALA A 56 6.71 -1.05 -1.63
N GLN A 57 7.51 -1.87 -2.34
CA GLN A 57 7.65 -3.30 -2.08
C GLN A 57 8.12 -3.62 -0.66
N GLU A 58 9.20 -2.97 -0.20
CA GLU A 58 9.70 -3.15 1.18
C GLU A 58 8.61 -2.89 2.21
N THR A 59 7.88 -1.79 2.06
CA THR A 59 6.88 -1.36 3.03
C THR A 59 5.63 -2.26 3.00
N HIS A 60 5.21 -2.70 1.81
CA HIS A 60 4.12 -3.65 1.66
C HIS A 60 4.45 -5.02 2.27
N ARG A 61 5.67 -5.51 2.06
CA ARG A 61 6.17 -6.73 2.71
C ARG A 61 6.12 -6.61 4.22
N ASP A 62 6.50 -5.47 4.78
CA ASP A 62 6.45 -5.23 6.23
C ASP A 62 5.00 -5.22 6.76
N ILE A 63 4.05 -4.66 6.01
CA ILE A 63 2.61 -4.73 6.32
C ILE A 63 2.14 -6.19 6.30
N ARG A 64 2.49 -6.99 5.29
CA ARG A 64 2.13 -8.41 5.25
C ARG A 64 2.73 -9.20 6.40
N ASN A 65 4.00 -8.95 6.73
CA ASN A 65 4.67 -9.56 7.88
C ASN A 65 3.93 -9.24 9.18
N TRP A 66 3.51 -7.99 9.35
CA TRP A 66 2.72 -7.58 10.50
C TRP A 66 1.36 -8.32 10.54
N LEU A 67 0.63 -8.41 9.42
CA LEU A 67 -0.64 -9.13 9.35
C LEU A 67 -0.48 -10.61 9.72
N ALA A 68 0.60 -11.24 9.26
CA ALA A 68 0.87 -12.66 9.50
C ALA A 68 1.08 -12.93 10.99
N GLN A 69 1.76 -12.02 11.68
CA GLN A 69 2.09 -12.12 13.10
C GLN A 69 0.93 -11.70 14.01
N ALA A 70 0.27 -10.59 13.69
CA ALA A 70 -0.73 -9.96 14.55
C ALA A 70 -2.16 -10.51 14.33
N VAL A 71 -2.48 -10.98 13.12
CA VAL A 71 -3.82 -11.47 12.78
C VAL A 71 -3.80 -12.96 12.47
N SER A 72 -3.22 -13.34 11.32
CA SER A 72 -2.89 -14.73 10.97
C SER A 72 -2.19 -14.79 9.61
N PRO A 73 -1.43 -15.87 9.32
CA PRO A 73 -0.83 -16.07 8.00
C PRO A 73 -1.86 -16.06 6.86
N LYS A 74 -3.05 -16.66 7.09
CA LYS A 74 -4.13 -16.69 6.10
C LYS A 74 -4.67 -15.29 5.78
N VAL A 75 -4.76 -14.40 6.78
CA VAL A 75 -5.17 -13.01 6.55
C VAL A 75 -4.08 -12.24 5.80
N ALA A 76 -2.81 -12.46 6.10
CA ALA A 76 -1.70 -11.80 5.40
C ALA A 76 -1.65 -12.13 3.91
N GLU A 77 -1.93 -13.39 3.55
CA GLU A 77 -1.99 -13.87 2.18
C GLU A 77 -3.22 -13.33 1.43
N ALA A 78 -4.39 -13.29 2.09
CA ALA A 78 -5.65 -12.93 1.44
C ALA A 78 -5.93 -11.41 1.40
N THR A 79 -5.34 -10.63 2.30
CA THR A 79 -5.59 -9.18 2.37
C THR A 79 -4.88 -8.48 1.23
N ARG A 80 -5.63 -7.68 0.47
CA ARG A 80 -5.04 -6.83 -0.56
C ARG A 80 -4.36 -5.62 0.07
N VAL A 81 -3.12 -5.37 -0.32
CA VAL A 81 -2.31 -4.22 0.07
C VAL A 81 -2.00 -3.40 -1.18
N ILE A 82 -2.63 -2.26 -1.32
CA ILE A 82 -2.52 -1.37 -2.49
C ILE A 82 -1.65 -0.15 -2.17
N TYR A 83 -0.93 0.37 -3.17
CA TYR A 83 -0.09 1.54 -3.01
C TYR A 83 -0.85 2.82 -3.36
N GLY A 84 -0.74 3.84 -2.50
CA GLY A 84 -1.19 5.21 -2.76
C GLY A 84 -0.01 6.17 -2.73
N GLY A 85 -0.10 7.27 -3.47
CA GLY A 85 0.91 8.34 -3.45
C GLY A 85 1.52 8.62 -4.83
N SER A 86 1.06 9.68 -5.49
CA SER A 86 1.58 10.16 -6.78
C SER A 86 1.69 9.11 -7.90
N VAL A 87 0.83 8.07 -7.89
CA VAL A 87 0.70 7.10 -8.99
C VAL A 87 0.25 7.80 -10.28
N LYS A 88 0.89 7.47 -11.40
CA LYS A 88 0.65 8.01 -12.74
C LYS A 88 0.81 6.91 -13.77
N GLY A 89 0.33 7.13 -14.99
CA GLY A 89 0.48 6.14 -16.07
C GLY A 89 1.94 5.75 -16.34
N SER A 90 2.88 6.68 -16.14
CA SER A 90 4.31 6.46 -16.40
C SER A 90 5.05 5.63 -15.36
N ASN A 91 4.53 5.49 -14.13
CA ASN A 91 5.19 4.75 -13.04
C ASN A 91 4.40 3.54 -12.54
N ALA A 92 3.12 3.42 -12.91
CA ALA A 92 2.24 2.35 -12.44
C ALA A 92 2.81 0.96 -12.75
N LYS A 93 3.40 0.75 -13.92
CA LYS A 93 3.97 -0.56 -14.28
C LYS A 93 5.09 -0.98 -13.32
N GLU A 94 6.07 -0.11 -13.12
CA GLU A 94 7.23 -0.39 -12.24
C GLU A 94 6.79 -0.62 -10.79
N LEU A 95 5.81 0.14 -10.30
CA LEU A 95 5.26 -0.06 -8.95
C LEU A 95 4.52 -1.40 -8.82
N PHE A 96 3.77 -1.81 -9.85
CA PHE A 96 2.98 -3.05 -9.85
C PHE A 96 3.86 -4.31 -9.98
N GLU A 97 5.09 -4.17 -10.45
CA GLU A 97 6.07 -5.28 -10.47
C GLU A 97 6.48 -5.75 -9.07
N GLY A 98 6.17 -4.99 -8.01
CA GLY A 98 6.37 -5.42 -6.62
C GLY A 98 5.42 -6.56 -6.24
N GLU A 99 5.99 -7.69 -5.81
CA GLU A 99 5.26 -8.91 -5.42
C GLU A 99 4.16 -8.67 -4.36
N ASP A 100 4.33 -7.68 -3.49
CA ASP A 100 3.38 -7.36 -2.41
C ASP A 100 2.44 -6.19 -2.75
N VAL A 101 2.48 -5.66 -3.98
CA VAL A 101 1.66 -4.52 -4.42
C VAL A 101 0.44 -5.02 -5.20
N ASP A 102 -0.71 -5.09 -4.56
CA ASP A 102 -1.94 -5.66 -5.15
C ASP A 102 -2.76 -4.66 -5.99
N GLY A 103 -2.28 -3.43 -6.14
CA GLY A 103 -2.96 -2.39 -6.92
C GLY A 103 -2.68 -0.99 -6.41
N PHE A 104 -3.56 -0.05 -6.78
CA PHE A 104 -3.37 1.38 -6.52
C PHE A 104 -4.58 2.08 -5.91
N LEU A 105 -4.30 3.00 -4.98
CA LEU A 105 -5.22 4.06 -4.58
C LEU A 105 -4.81 5.34 -5.31
N VAL A 106 -5.59 5.73 -6.32
CA VAL A 106 -5.21 6.80 -7.25
C VAL A 106 -5.99 8.09 -6.96
N GLY A 107 -5.28 9.15 -6.61
CA GLY A 107 -5.84 10.50 -6.42
C GLY A 107 -5.99 11.25 -7.75
N GLY A 108 -5.21 12.32 -7.95
CA GLY A 108 -5.39 13.23 -9.10
C GLY A 108 -5.34 12.58 -10.48
N ALA A 109 -4.52 11.55 -10.68
CA ALA A 109 -4.44 10.83 -11.96
C ALA A 109 -5.72 10.03 -12.29
N SER A 110 -6.59 9.77 -11.32
CA SER A 110 -7.90 9.16 -11.56
C SER A 110 -8.87 10.06 -12.33
N LEU A 111 -8.59 11.36 -12.36
CA LEU A 111 -9.42 12.39 -13.01
C LEU A 111 -8.95 12.73 -14.43
N THR A 112 -7.96 12.00 -14.97
CA THR A 112 -7.36 12.26 -16.28
C THR A 112 -7.30 10.98 -17.12
N GLY A 113 -6.82 11.09 -18.37
CA GLY A 113 -6.57 9.94 -19.23
C GLY A 113 -5.54 8.95 -18.68
N ASP A 114 -4.69 9.37 -17.73
CA ASP A 114 -3.71 8.49 -17.08
C ASP A 114 -4.37 7.31 -16.37
N PHE A 115 -5.62 7.47 -15.89
CA PHE A 115 -6.30 6.41 -15.16
C PHE A 115 -6.44 5.13 -15.99
N VAL A 116 -6.64 5.26 -17.30
CA VAL A 116 -6.70 4.11 -18.23
C VAL A 116 -5.34 3.39 -18.27
N SER A 117 -4.25 4.15 -18.40
CA SER A 117 -2.89 3.60 -18.40
C SER A 117 -2.55 2.89 -17.08
N ILE A 118 -3.01 3.43 -15.95
CA ILE A 118 -2.82 2.80 -14.62
C ILE A 118 -3.59 1.49 -14.53
N ILE A 119 -4.84 1.45 -15.00
CA ILE A 119 -5.64 0.23 -15.06
C ILE A 119 -4.95 -0.82 -15.94
N ASP A 120 -4.44 -0.42 -17.11
CA ASP A 120 -3.80 -1.35 -18.05
C ASP A 120 -2.47 -1.90 -17.53
N ALA A 121 -1.72 -1.11 -16.74
CA ALA A 121 -0.56 -1.60 -16.01
C ALA A 121 -0.95 -2.72 -15.02
N ALA A 122 -2.04 -2.54 -14.27
CA ALA A 122 -2.51 -3.52 -13.29
C ALA A 122 -3.16 -4.78 -13.91
N LYS A 123 -3.55 -4.76 -15.18
CA LYS A 123 -4.12 -5.93 -15.87
C LYS A 123 -3.07 -6.95 -16.33
N GLN A 124 -1.83 -6.51 -16.58
CA GLN A 124 -0.82 -7.35 -17.23
C GLN A 124 -0.23 -8.45 -16.33
N GLN A 125 -0.63 -8.48 -15.05
CA GLN A 125 -0.09 -9.38 -14.02
C GLN A 125 -1.18 -10.18 -13.27
N ALA A 126 -2.45 -10.07 -13.69
CA ALA A 126 -3.58 -10.81 -13.11
C ALA A 126 -3.86 -12.14 -13.83
#